data_AF-A0A815CGB8-F1
#
_entry.id   AF-A0A815CGB8-F1
#
_cell.length_a   1.000
_cell.length_b   1.000
_cell.length_c   1.000
_cell.angle_alpha   90.00
_cell.angle_beta   90.00
_cell.angle_gamma   90.00
#
_symmetry.space_group_name_H-M   'P 1'
#
loop_
_entity.id
_entity.type
_entity.pdbx_description
1 polymer ?
#
loop_
_entity_poly.entity_id
_entity_poly.type
_entity_poly.pdbx_seq_one_letter_code
_entity_poly.pdbx_strand_id
1 'polypeptide(L)'
;MYSEIRQNVYNELQLAPGWIGCTDHLINLSVHDVVRKLDENILEPFEAATHKLASDSSPTISIVLPVITTLITSLEYRDADSSFQEKVKDNLRLSIQERFEELYEDKLILLCTVSDPRWKDFSFLNRSLYQSHNETLVV
;
A
#
# COMPACT_ATOMS: atom_id res chain seq x y z
N MET A 1 -16.54 -6.77 -26.04
CA MET A 1 -15.44 -6.99 -25.08
C MET A 1 -15.87 -6.87 -23.62
N TYR A 2 -16.20 -5.69 -23.06
CA TYR A 2 -16.67 -5.58 -21.66
C TYR A 2 -18.05 -6.24 -21.41
N SER A 3 -18.93 -6.22 -22.41
CA SER A 3 -20.23 -6.88 -22.36
C SER A 3 -20.13 -8.41 -22.33
N GLU A 4 -19.13 -8.98 -23.01
CA GLU A 4 -18.93 -10.44 -23.08
C GLU A 4 -18.32 -10.99 -21.80
N ILE A 5 -17.40 -10.25 -21.18
CA ILE A 5 -16.82 -10.62 -19.87
C ILE A 5 -17.92 -10.60 -18.79
N ARG A 6 -18.79 -9.58 -18.81
CA ARG A 6 -19.92 -9.49 -17.87
C ARG A 6 -20.91 -10.65 -18.05
N GLN A 7 -21.16 -11.07 -19.29
CA GLN A 7 -22.08 -12.17 -19.57
C GLN A 7 -21.49 -13.53 -19.21
N ASN A 8 -20.19 -13.74 -19.41
CA ASN A 8 -19.50 -14.98 -19.00
C ASN A 8 -19.48 -15.16 -17.48
N VAL A 9 -19.23 -14.09 -16.72
CA VAL A 9 -19.29 -14.14 -15.24
C VAL A 9 -20.71 -14.43 -14.76
N TYR A 10 -21.73 -13.88 -15.42
CA TYR A 10 -23.13 -14.15 -15.08
C TYR A 10 -23.54 -15.60 -15.36
N ASN A 11 -23.01 -16.19 -16.43
CA ASN A 11 -23.29 -17.56 -16.83
C ASN A 11 -22.58 -18.59 -15.92
N GLU A 12 -21.36 -18.31 -15.44
CA GLU A 12 -20.66 -19.20 -14.50
C GLU A 12 -21.26 -19.19 -13.09
N LEU A 13 -21.91 -18.10 -12.69
CA LEU A 13 -22.59 -18.00 -11.38
C LEU A 13 -23.96 -18.71 -11.33
N GLN A 14 -24.45 -19.26 -12.46
CA GLN A 14 -25.74 -19.98 -12.53
C GLN A 14 -25.65 -21.51 -12.45
N LEU A 15 -24.57 -22.07 -11.90
CA LEU A 15 -24.49 -23.51 -11.58
C LEU A 15 -24.63 -23.79 -10.08
N ALA A 16 -25.83 -23.58 -9.55
CA ALA A 16 -26.41 -24.37 -8.44
C ALA A 16 -27.89 -23.99 -8.23
N PRO A 17 -28.87 -24.79 -8.72
CA PRO A 17 -30.26 -24.57 -8.37
C PRO A 17 -30.49 -25.11 -6.95
N GLY A 18 -30.42 -24.25 -5.94
CA GLY A 18 -30.68 -24.72 -4.57
C GLY A 18 -30.62 -23.72 -3.42
N TRP A 19 -30.13 -22.50 -3.59
CA TRP A 19 -30.01 -21.54 -2.48
C TRP A 19 -30.86 -20.29 -2.74
N ILE A 20 -32.18 -20.43 -2.56
CA ILE A 20 -33.07 -19.29 -2.36
C ILE A 20 -33.04 -18.98 -0.86
N GLY A 21 -32.16 -18.07 -0.48
CA GLY A 21 -32.06 -17.57 0.89
C GLY A 21 -30.71 -16.88 1.12
N CYS A 22 -30.74 -15.55 1.25
CA CYS A 22 -29.61 -14.65 1.55
C CYS A 22 -28.76 -14.11 0.38
N THR A 23 -29.36 -13.71 -0.75
CA THR A 23 -28.62 -12.94 -1.78
C THR A 23 -28.82 -11.42 -1.73
N ASP A 24 -29.62 -10.88 -0.81
CA ASP A 24 -29.87 -9.43 -0.75
C ASP A 24 -28.86 -8.65 0.09
N HIS A 25 -27.91 -9.31 0.76
CA HIS A 25 -26.89 -8.64 1.57
C HIS A 25 -25.52 -8.50 0.90
N LEU A 26 -25.32 -9.03 -0.32
CA LEU A 26 -23.98 -9.22 -0.89
C LEU A 26 -23.69 -8.51 -2.22
N ILE A 27 -24.55 -7.61 -2.75
CA ILE A 27 -24.28 -6.97 -4.06
C ILE A 27 -24.43 -5.43 -4.04
N ASN A 28 -24.11 -4.74 -2.95
CA ASN A 28 -24.04 -3.27 -2.99
C ASN A 28 -22.89 -2.69 -2.14
N LEU A 29 -21.67 -3.17 -2.33
CA LEU A 29 -20.56 -2.21 -2.24
C LEU A 29 -20.57 -1.42 -3.55
N SER A 30 -21.08 -0.19 -3.49
CA SER A 30 -20.96 0.75 -4.59
C SER A 30 -19.49 0.85 -4.97
N VAL A 31 -19.16 0.86 -6.27
CA VAL A 31 -17.79 1.11 -6.75
C VAL A 31 -17.23 2.39 -6.10
N HIS A 32 -18.10 3.37 -5.82
CA HIS A 32 -17.76 4.59 -5.11
C HIS A 32 -17.25 4.36 -3.69
N ASP A 33 -17.78 3.38 -2.95
CA ASP A 33 -17.34 3.06 -1.60
C ASP A 33 -15.99 2.35 -1.59
N VAL A 34 -15.73 1.50 -2.59
CA VAL A 34 -14.41 0.87 -2.78
C VAL A 34 -13.36 1.92 -3.11
N VAL A 35 -13.66 2.81 -4.06
CA VAL A 35 -12.75 3.90 -4.46
C VAL A 35 -12.48 4.84 -3.29
N ARG A 36 -13.52 5.25 -2.56
CA ARG A 36 -13.38 6.13 -1.39
C ARG A 36 -12.52 5.49 -0.30
N LYS A 37 -12.73 4.21 0.00
CA LYS A 37 -11.91 3.49 0.99
C LYS A 37 -10.45 3.34 0.56
N LEU A 38 -10.20 3.19 -0.73
CA LEU A 38 -8.86 3.13 -1.29
C LEU A 38 -8.15 4.49 -1.19
N ASP A 39 -8.88 5.56 -1.50
CA ASP A 39 -8.39 6.94 -1.44
C ASP A 39 -7.98 7.32 0.00
N GLU A 40 -8.93 7.26 0.95
CA GLU A 40 -8.73 7.65 2.35
C GLU A 40 -7.66 6.80 3.08
N ASN A 41 -7.58 5.49 2.80
CA ASN A 41 -6.74 4.60 3.64
C ASN A 41 -5.40 4.22 3.02
N ILE A 42 -5.26 4.35 1.69
CA ILE A 42 -4.09 3.87 0.96
C ILE A 42 -3.42 5.01 0.19
N LEU A 43 -4.16 5.87 -0.52
CA LEU A 43 -3.57 6.88 -1.40
C LEU A 43 -3.30 8.23 -0.71
N GLU A 44 -4.10 8.64 0.26
CA GLU A 44 -3.89 9.88 1.02
C GLU A 44 -2.45 10.00 1.59
N PRO A 45 -1.83 8.95 2.17
CA PRO A 45 -0.43 9.00 2.60
C PRO A 45 0.56 9.32 1.48
N PHE A 46 0.30 8.87 0.25
CA PHE A 46 1.16 9.13 -0.91
C PHE A 46 1.02 10.56 -1.41
N GLU A 47 -0.19 11.11 -1.39
CA GLU A 47 -0.42 12.52 -1.71
C GLU A 47 0.34 13.41 -0.72
N ALA A 48 0.19 13.14 0.58
CA ALA A 48 0.89 13.87 1.63
C ALA A 48 2.42 13.77 1.51
N ALA A 49 2.94 12.58 1.22
CA ALA A 49 4.36 12.35 0.99
C ALA A 49 4.86 13.14 -0.24
N THR A 50 4.12 13.10 -1.35
CA THR A 50 4.46 13.79 -2.59
C THR A 50 4.51 15.30 -2.37
N HIS A 51 3.48 15.87 -1.73
CA HIS A 51 3.44 17.29 -1.42
C HIS A 51 4.62 17.72 -0.52
N LYS A 52 5.01 16.87 0.43
CA LYS A 52 6.11 17.15 1.34
C LYS A 52 7.48 17.09 0.66
N LEU A 53 7.69 16.13 -0.24
CA LEU A 53 8.94 15.96 -0.97
C LEU A 53 9.08 16.91 -2.19
N ALA A 54 7.97 17.36 -2.75
CA ALA A 54 7.95 18.34 -3.86
C ALA A 54 8.05 19.80 -3.38
N SER A 55 8.27 20.04 -2.09
CA SER A 55 8.40 21.38 -1.54
C SER A 55 9.80 21.95 -1.77
N ASP A 56 9.90 23.01 -2.57
CA ASP A 56 11.17 23.69 -2.85
C ASP A 56 11.63 24.62 -1.71
N SER A 57 10.81 24.84 -0.69
CA SER A 57 11.07 25.84 0.36
C SER A 57 11.88 25.31 1.55
N SER A 58 12.20 24.01 1.58
CA SER A 58 12.99 23.42 2.67
C SER A 58 13.87 22.27 2.16
N PRO A 59 15.02 21.98 2.80
CA PRO A 59 15.88 20.87 2.39
C PRO A 59 15.14 19.54 2.53
N THR A 60 14.95 18.85 1.40
CA THR A 60 14.17 17.61 1.31
C THR A 60 15.00 16.34 1.49
N ILE A 61 16.33 16.40 1.31
CA ILE A 61 17.17 15.20 1.31
C ILE A 61 17.15 14.44 2.65
N SER A 62 17.13 15.15 3.79
CA SER A 62 17.11 14.52 5.10
C SER A 62 15.78 13.85 5.45
N ILE A 63 14.68 14.19 4.75
CA ILE A 63 13.34 13.66 4.99
C ILE A 63 12.96 12.52 4.02
N VAL A 64 13.77 12.23 3.01
CA VAL A 64 13.52 11.16 2.04
C VAL A 64 13.33 9.80 2.71
N LEU A 65 14.33 9.30 3.46
CA LEU A 65 14.24 7.98 4.10
C LEU A 65 13.08 7.89 5.10
N PRO A 66 12.87 8.87 6.01
CA PRO A 66 11.73 8.86 6.92
C PRO A 66 10.38 8.83 6.22
N VAL A 67 10.22 9.53 5.09
CA VAL A 67 8.97 9.53 4.33
C VAL A 67 8.72 8.16 3.68
N ILE A 68 9.75 7.56 3.08
CA ILE A 68 9.63 6.22 2.48
C ILE A 68 9.28 5.19 3.56
N THR A 69 9.97 5.24 4.71
CA THR A 69 9.66 4.35 5.84
C THR A 69 8.22 4.56 6.32
N THR A 70 7.77 5.80 6.46
CA THR A 70 6.38 6.11 6.87
C THR A 70 5.37 5.55 5.86
N LEU A 71 5.64 5.69 4.55
CA LEU A 71 4.78 5.13 3.50
C LEU A 71 4.69 3.61 3.62
N ILE A 72 5.81 2.90 3.80
CA ILE A 72 5.80 1.44 3.96
C ILE A 72 5.01 1.03 5.21
N THR A 73 5.20 1.72 6.34
CA THR A 73 4.43 1.44 7.56
C THR A 73 2.94 1.74 7.38
N SER A 74 2.57 2.73 6.56
CA SER A 74 1.16 3.05 6.30
C SER A 74 0.42 1.96 5.50
N LEU A 75 1.19 1.13 4.77
CA LEU A 75 0.72 -0.01 4.00
C LEU A 75 0.64 -1.32 4.80
N GLU A 76 0.89 -1.30 6.12
CA GLU A 76 0.64 -2.46 6.96
C GLU A 76 -0.84 -2.88 6.93
N TYR A 77 -1.08 -4.18 7.05
CA TYR A 77 -2.43 -4.73 7.07
C TYR A 77 -3.16 -4.29 8.33
N ARG A 78 -4.44 -4.00 8.17
CA ARG A 78 -5.37 -3.66 9.25
C ARG A 78 -6.44 -4.73 9.28
N ASP A 79 -6.93 -5.08 10.47
CA ASP A 79 -7.96 -6.12 10.64
C ASP A 79 -9.26 -5.88 9.84
N ALA A 80 -9.50 -4.63 9.42
CA ALA A 80 -10.66 -4.22 8.64
C ALA A 80 -10.41 -4.18 7.12
N ASP A 81 -9.22 -4.55 6.65
CA ASP A 81 -8.89 -4.55 5.23
C ASP A 81 -9.63 -5.67 4.50
N SER A 82 -10.10 -5.35 3.30
CA SER A 82 -10.60 -6.36 2.36
C SER A 82 -9.43 -7.02 1.61
N SER A 83 -9.66 -8.23 1.10
CA SER A 83 -8.67 -8.94 0.26
C SER A 83 -8.20 -8.16 -0.97
N PHE A 84 -9.03 -7.24 -1.47
CA PHE A 84 -8.63 -6.30 -2.52
C PHE A 84 -7.64 -5.24 -2.01
N GLN A 85 -7.90 -4.66 -0.84
CA GLN A 85 -7.00 -3.67 -0.21
C GLN A 85 -5.66 -4.29 0.17
N GLU A 86 -5.65 -5.51 0.69
CA GLU A 86 -4.41 -6.26 0.98
C GLU A 86 -3.56 -6.41 -0.30
N LYS A 87 -4.16 -6.87 -1.40
CA LYS A 87 -3.46 -7.00 -2.69
C LYS A 87 -2.94 -5.66 -3.20
N VAL A 88 -3.69 -4.58 -3.04
CA VAL A 88 -3.22 -3.25 -3.45
C VAL A 88 -2.04 -2.81 -2.58
N LYS A 89 -2.12 -3.00 -1.26
CA LYS A 89 -1.04 -2.69 -0.33
C LYS A 89 0.23 -3.47 -0.65
N ASP A 90 0.11 -4.75 -0.99
CA ASP A 90 1.24 -5.60 -1.40
C ASP A 90 1.93 -5.08 -2.65
N ASN A 91 1.15 -4.80 -3.71
CA ASN A 91 1.69 -4.27 -4.96
C ASN A 91 2.38 -2.92 -4.75
N LEU A 92 1.79 -2.05 -3.93
CA LEU A 92 2.39 -0.76 -3.60
C LEU A 92 3.67 -0.92 -2.77
N ARG A 93 3.66 -1.81 -1.78
CA ARG A 93 4.83 -2.07 -0.93
C ARG A 93 6.00 -2.59 -1.75
N LEU A 94 5.76 -3.58 -2.62
CA LEU A 94 6.76 -4.10 -3.55
C LEU A 94 7.28 -2.99 -4.47
N SER A 95 6.38 -2.18 -5.05
CA SER A 95 6.77 -1.07 -5.93
C SER A 95 7.64 -0.02 -5.24
N ILE A 96 7.39 0.28 -3.95
CA ILE A 96 8.22 1.20 -3.17
C ILE A 96 9.57 0.56 -2.87
N GLN A 97 9.58 -0.68 -2.41
CA GLN A 97 10.82 -1.40 -2.08
C GLN A 97 11.74 -1.46 -3.30
N GLU A 98 11.24 -1.92 -4.44
CA GLU A 98 12.01 -2.02 -5.69
C GLU A 98 12.57 -0.67 -6.16
N ARG A 99 11.81 0.43 -6.01
CA ARG A 99 12.23 1.75 -6.50
C ARG A 99 13.22 2.46 -5.59
N PHE A 100 13.21 2.18 -4.31
CA PHE A 100 13.90 2.99 -3.31
C PHE A 100 14.88 2.20 -2.44
N GLU A 101 15.07 0.90 -2.70
CA GLU A 101 16.05 0.05 -1.98
C GLU A 101 17.45 0.67 -1.98
N GLU A 102 17.93 1.12 -3.14
CA GLU A 102 19.28 1.70 -3.29
C GLU A 102 19.48 2.99 -2.48
N LEU A 103 18.41 3.73 -2.14
CA LEU A 103 18.52 4.96 -1.35
C LEU A 103 18.98 4.69 0.08
N TYR A 104 18.76 3.48 0.61
CA TYR A 104 19.26 3.07 1.93
C TYR A 104 20.76 2.76 1.92
N GLU A 105 21.34 2.54 0.73
CA GLU A 105 22.78 2.32 0.54
C GLU A 105 23.53 3.62 0.23
N ASP A 106 22.81 4.68 -0.15
CA ASP A 106 23.37 6.00 -0.39
C ASP A 106 23.82 6.65 0.93
N LYS A 107 25.15 6.73 1.09
CA LYS A 107 25.80 7.32 2.26
C LYS A 107 25.47 8.80 2.45
N LEU A 108 25.24 9.56 1.38
CA LEU A 108 24.91 10.98 1.46
C LEU A 108 23.52 11.15 2.07
N ILE A 109 22.53 10.43 1.53
CA ILE A 109 21.15 10.48 2.03
C ILE A 109 21.11 10.03 3.49
N LEU A 110 21.77 8.91 3.79
CA LEU A 110 21.86 8.38 5.15
C LEU A 110 22.48 9.40 6.11
N LEU A 111 23.61 10.02 5.74
CA LEU A 111 24.27 11.02 6.57
C LEU A 111 23.40 12.25 6.78
N CYS A 112 22.72 12.73 5.73
CA CYS A 112 21.80 13.85 5.81
C CYS A 112 20.61 13.56 6.74
N THR A 113 20.01 12.38 6.64
CA THR A 113 18.90 11.97 7.51
C THR A 113 19.35 11.80 8.96
N VAL A 114 20.48 11.12 9.21
CA VAL A 114 21.02 10.91 10.56
C VAL A 114 21.43 12.23 11.24
N SER A 115 21.92 13.18 10.45
CA SER A 115 22.31 14.50 10.96
C SER A 115 21.12 15.41 11.30
N ASP A 116 19.91 15.04 10.88
CA ASP A 116 18.71 15.81 11.14
C ASP A 116 18.15 15.49 12.54
N PRO A 117 18.08 16.47 13.45
CA PRO A 117 17.66 16.23 14.82
C PRO A 117 16.21 15.79 14.96
N ARG A 118 15.39 15.88 13.91
CA ARG A 118 14.00 15.42 13.89
C ARG A 118 13.90 13.89 13.87
N TRP A 119 14.93 13.18 13.40
CA TRP A 119 14.89 11.73 13.14
C TRP A 119 15.82 10.93 14.06
N LYS A 120 15.91 11.32 15.34
CA LYS A 120 16.82 10.69 16.32
C LYS A 120 16.41 9.30 16.79
N ASP A 121 15.18 8.89 16.52
CA ASP A 121 14.71 7.54 16.86
C ASP A 121 15.23 6.47 15.90
N PHE A 122 15.85 6.89 14.78
CA PHE A 122 16.39 6.00 13.74
C PHE A 122 15.38 4.95 13.23
N SER A 123 14.09 5.22 13.36
CA SER A 123 13.00 4.34 12.89
C SER A 123 13.12 4.01 11.40
N PHE A 124 13.65 4.96 10.62
CA PHE A 124 13.96 4.80 9.19
C PHE A 124 15.08 3.81 8.87
N LEU A 125 15.86 3.35 9.85
CA LEU A 125 16.89 2.30 9.67
C LEU A 125 16.33 0.89 9.85
N ASN A 126 15.06 0.73 10.21
CA ASN A 126 14.51 -0.58 10.46
C ASN A 126 14.36 -1.39 9.15
N ARG A 127 15.38 -2.18 8.84
CA ARG A 127 15.45 -3.04 7.65
C ARG A 127 14.37 -4.13 7.63
N SER A 128 13.75 -4.48 8.77
CA SER A 128 12.66 -5.47 8.80
C SER A 128 11.42 -4.99 8.04
N LEU A 129 11.24 -3.68 7.86
CA LEU A 129 10.17 -3.10 7.04
C LEU A 129 10.36 -3.39 5.55
N TYR A 130 11.57 -3.75 5.13
CA TYR A 130 11.97 -3.99 3.74
C TYR A 130 12.11 -5.47 3.41
N GLN A 131 12.06 -6.34 4.43
CA GLN A 131 12.02 -7.78 4.22
C GLN A 131 10.59 -8.18 3.84
N SER A 132 10.42 -8.59 2.58
CA SER A 132 9.25 -9.35 2.15
C SER A 132 9.10 -10.56 3.07
N HIS A 133 7.89 -10.83 3.57
CA HIS A 133 7.60 -12.13 4.20
C HIS A 133 7.75 -13.23 3.14
N ASN A 134 8.98 -13.73 3.00
CA ASN A 134 9.33 -15.02 2.38
C ASN A 134 9.57 -16.09 3.47
N GLU A 135 8.98 -15.92 4.65
CA GLU A 135 8.97 -16.94 5.70
C GLU A 135 7.54 -17.42 5.95
N THR A 136 6.94 -18.05 4.94
CA THR A 136 5.98 -19.11 5.20
C THR A 136 6.26 -20.20 4.18
N LEU A 137 6.56 -21.40 4.70
CA LEU A 137 6.79 -22.67 3.99
C LEU A 137 8.22 -22.92 3.48
N VAL A 138 9.11 -23.27 4.41
CA VAL A 138 9.98 -24.44 4.19
C VAL A 138 9.66 -25.45 5.28
N VAL A 139 9.30 -26.64 4.80
CA VAL A 139 8.80 -27.86 5.46
C VAL A 139 9.55 -28.24 6.73
#